data_AF-A0A1I9Q1J9-F1
#
_entry.id   AF-A0A1I9Q1J9-F1
#
_cell.length_a   1.000
_cell.length_b   1.000
_cell.length_c   1.000
_cell.angle_alpha   90.00
_cell.angle_beta   90.00
_cell.angle_gamma   90.00
#
_symmetry.space_group_name_H-M   'P 1'
#
loop_
_entity.id
_entity.type
_entity.pdbx_description
1 polymer ?
#
loop_
_entity_poly.entity_id
_entity_poly.type
_entity_poly.pdbx_seq_one_letter_code
_entity_poly.pdbx_strand_id
1 'polypeptide(L)'
;GRGPLVRASLNAAKLSDRNVHVYAVEKNPNAVVTLLAQKEDMWGDKVTVISSDMRQWNPEEKADIIVSELLGSFGDNELSPECLDGVQHLLKETGISIPQSYTSYISPMQSSKLHNDVNECTDKNKHPLAHYETPYVVNLQNIYTLAPTQSLFTFIHPNLDEVIDNRRSEKLNFEIKKNCILHGFAGFFSC
;
A
#
# COMPACT_ATOMS: atom_id res chain seq x y z
N GLY A 1 5.22 6.67 -10.10
CA GLY A 1 5.22 5.62 -11.14
C GLY A 1 5.12 6.21 -12.55
N ARG A 2 4.51 5.48 -13.50
CA ARG A 2 4.39 5.89 -14.93
C ARG A 2 3.15 6.75 -15.26
N GLY A 3 2.55 7.42 -14.28
CA GLY A 3 1.44 8.37 -14.50
C GLY A 3 -0.02 7.86 -14.53
N PRO A 4 -0.40 6.62 -14.15
CA PRO A 4 -1.83 6.27 -14.11
C PRO A 4 -2.63 7.12 -13.12
N LEU A 5 -2.10 7.39 -11.92
CA LEU A 5 -2.76 8.26 -10.94
C LEU A 5 -2.85 9.72 -11.40
N VAL A 6 -1.84 10.24 -12.11
CA VAL A 6 -1.90 11.58 -12.71
C VAL A 6 -3.10 11.68 -13.67
N ARG A 7 -3.26 10.68 -14.55
CA ARG A 7 -4.42 10.61 -15.46
C ARG A 7 -5.74 10.51 -14.69
N ALA A 8 -5.79 9.67 -13.65
CA ALA A 8 -6.98 9.54 -12.81
C ALA A 8 -7.37 10.87 -12.14
N SER A 9 -6.40 11.60 -11.58
CA SER A 9 -6.62 12.92 -10.96
C SER A 9 -7.12 13.96 -11.96
N LEU A 10 -6.53 14.04 -13.16
CA LEU A 10 -6.98 14.95 -14.21
C LEU A 10 -8.40 14.61 -14.69
N ASN A 11 -8.73 13.32 -14.81
CA ASN A 11 -10.07 12.87 -15.16
C ASN A 11 -11.08 13.19 -14.06
N ALA A 12 -10.74 12.96 -12.79
CA ALA A 12 -11.59 13.30 -11.65
C ALA A 12 -11.86 14.82 -11.59
N ALA A 13 -10.85 15.65 -11.84
CA ALA A 13 -10.97 17.09 -11.93
C ALA A 13 -11.93 17.52 -13.06
N LYS A 14 -11.82 16.90 -14.24
CA LYS A 14 -12.74 17.13 -15.37
C LYS A 14 -14.18 16.72 -15.04
N LEU A 15 -14.38 15.58 -14.38
CA LEU A 15 -15.71 15.08 -14.02
C LEU A 15 -16.38 15.91 -12.92
N SER A 16 -15.59 16.49 -12.02
CA SER A 16 -16.07 17.34 -10.93
C SER A 16 -16.16 18.83 -11.28
N ASP A 17 -15.80 19.21 -12.51
CA ASP A 17 -15.71 20.59 -12.98
C ASP A 17 -14.85 21.48 -12.07
N ARG A 18 -13.67 20.96 -11.68
CA ARG A 18 -12.70 21.66 -10.83
C ARG A 18 -11.37 21.84 -11.55
N ASN A 19 -10.75 22.99 -11.31
CA ASN A 19 -9.38 23.24 -11.74
C ASN A 19 -8.41 22.62 -10.73
N VAL A 20 -7.42 21.90 -11.25
CA VAL A 20 -6.34 21.30 -10.45
C VAL A 20 -5.00 21.57 -11.10
N HIS A 21 -3.96 21.69 -10.28
CA HIS A 21 -2.57 21.58 -10.69
C HIS A 21 -1.98 20.33 -10.02
N VAL A 22 -1.35 19.46 -10.81
CA VAL A 22 -0.87 18.16 -10.32
C VAL A 22 0.64 18.14 -10.28
N TYR A 23 1.22 17.88 -9.12
CA TYR A 23 2.63 17.56 -8.98
C TYR A 23 2.84 16.05 -9.07
N ALA A 24 3.58 15.59 -10.07
CA ALA A 24 3.96 14.20 -10.25
C ALA A 24 5.38 13.97 -9.73
N VAL A 25 5.50 13.58 -8.46
CA VAL A 25 6.79 13.34 -7.78
C VAL A 25 7.23 11.88 -7.98
N GLU A 26 8.43 11.67 -8.51
CA GLU A 26 8.98 10.34 -8.78
C GLU A 26 10.50 10.34 -8.63
N LYS A 27 11.05 9.33 -7.92
CA LYS A 27 12.49 9.17 -7.71
C LYS A 27 13.16 8.32 -8.78
N ASN A 28 12.42 7.42 -9.44
CA ASN A 28 12.96 6.53 -10.46
C ASN A 28 13.16 7.30 -11.77
N PRO A 29 14.41 7.55 -12.21
CA PRO A 29 14.68 8.36 -13.41
C PRO A 29 14.07 7.73 -14.67
N ASN A 30 13.95 6.39 -14.73
CA ASN A 30 13.35 5.71 -15.88
C ASN A 30 11.85 6.00 -16.00
N ALA A 31 11.14 6.12 -14.87
CA ALA A 31 9.73 6.47 -14.85
C ALA A 31 9.52 7.96 -15.16
N VAL A 32 10.43 8.83 -14.70
CA VAL A 32 10.42 10.27 -14.99
C VAL A 32 10.43 10.55 -16.50
N VAL A 33 11.24 9.82 -17.28
CA VAL A 33 11.24 9.95 -18.75
C VAL A 33 9.83 9.75 -19.33
N THR A 34 9.09 8.75 -18.82
CA THR A 34 7.72 8.48 -19.27
C THR A 34 6.75 9.58 -18.85
N LEU A 35 6.96 10.19 -17.67
CA LEU A 35 6.13 11.29 -17.17
C LEU A 35 6.37 12.58 -17.97
N LEU A 36 7.63 12.87 -18.33
CA LEU A 36 7.98 14.05 -19.14
C LEU A 36 7.37 13.96 -20.54
N ALA A 37 7.45 12.79 -21.20
CA ALA A 37 6.80 12.57 -22.49
C ALA A 37 5.27 12.76 -22.40
N GLN A 38 4.62 12.17 -21.38
CA GLN A 38 3.17 12.37 -21.18
C GLN A 38 2.80 13.83 -20.85
N LYS A 39 3.68 14.56 -20.16
CA LYS A 39 3.50 15.99 -19.92
C LYS A 39 3.50 16.76 -21.23
N GLU A 40 4.48 16.53 -22.09
CA GLU A 40 4.61 17.20 -23.39
C GLU A 40 3.44 16.88 -24.33
N ASP A 41 3.08 15.60 -24.44
CA ASP A 41 2.09 15.14 -25.42
C ASP A 41 0.63 15.37 -25.00
N MET A 42 0.33 15.32 -23.70
CA MET A 42 -1.05 15.23 -23.21
C MET A 42 -1.40 16.18 -22.06
N TRP A 43 -0.56 16.30 -21.04
CA TRP A 43 -0.96 16.98 -19.80
C TRP A 43 -0.70 18.49 -19.82
N GLY A 44 0.30 18.94 -20.58
CA GLY A 44 0.72 20.34 -20.66
C GLY A 44 1.02 20.95 -19.30
N ASP A 45 0.60 22.19 -19.10
CA ASP A 45 0.87 22.98 -17.90
C ASP A 45 0.05 22.56 -16.67
N LYS A 46 -0.90 21.63 -16.83
CA LYS A 46 -1.67 21.10 -15.69
C LYS A 46 -0.84 20.19 -14.79
N VAL A 47 0.30 19.69 -15.28
CA VAL A 47 1.16 18.77 -14.54
C VAL A 47 2.59 19.30 -14.46
N THR A 48 3.15 19.30 -13.25
CA THR A 48 4.57 19.53 -13.00
C THR A 48 5.23 18.22 -12.57
N VAL A 49 6.19 17.74 -13.35
CA VAL A 49 6.95 16.52 -13.04
C VAL A 49 8.14 16.89 -12.16
N ILE A 50 8.26 16.26 -10.99
CA ILE A 50 9.32 16.48 -10.02
C ILE A 50 10.15 15.20 -9.90
N SER A 51 11.39 15.25 -10.40
CA SER A 51 12.34 14.13 -10.33
C SER A 51 13.09 14.15 -9.00
N SER A 52 12.46 13.69 -7.92
CA SER A 52 13.04 13.72 -6.57
C SER A 52 12.45 12.63 -5.67
N ASP A 53 13.15 12.31 -4.58
CA ASP A 53 12.55 11.59 -3.46
C ASP A 53 11.55 12.54 -2.75
N MET A 54 10.32 12.05 -2.56
CA MET A 54 9.23 12.82 -1.96
C MET A 54 9.56 13.32 -0.55
N ARG A 55 10.43 12.63 0.20
CA ARG A 55 10.84 12.99 1.56
C ARG A 55 11.82 14.16 1.60
N GLN A 56 12.45 14.49 0.47
CA GLN A 56 13.45 15.55 0.36
C GLN A 56 12.93 16.79 -0.37
N TRP A 57 11.82 16.66 -1.07
CA TRP A 57 11.20 17.78 -1.78
C TRP A 57 10.45 18.68 -0.78
N ASN A 58 10.57 19.99 -0.97
CA ASN A 58 9.86 20.99 -0.16
C ASN A 58 9.31 22.08 -1.10
N PRO A 59 8.05 21.97 -1.56
CA PRO A 59 7.44 22.95 -2.43
C PRO A 59 7.12 24.25 -1.69
N GLU A 60 7.03 25.35 -2.44
CA GLU A 60 6.55 26.63 -1.89
C GLU A 60 5.05 26.55 -1.53
N GLU A 61 4.26 25.85 -2.35
CA GLU A 61 2.85 25.59 -2.10
C GLU A 61 2.63 24.15 -1.64
N LYS A 62 2.01 23.99 -0.47
CA LYS A 62 1.58 22.69 0.04
C LYS A 62 0.38 22.15 -0.74
N ALA A 63 0.22 20.83 -0.77
CA ALA A 63 -0.88 20.17 -1.47
C ALA A 63 -2.20 20.23 -0.68
N ASP A 64 -3.31 20.43 -1.39
CA ASP A 64 -4.67 20.20 -0.86
C ASP A 64 -5.00 18.70 -0.77
N ILE A 65 -4.47 17.90 -1.70
CA ILE A 65 -4.71 16.47 -1.80
C ILE A 65 -3.40 15.76 -2.13
N ILE A 66 -3.02 14.76 -1.34
CA ILE A 66 -1.98 13.79 -1.70
C ILE A 66 -2.67 12.52 -2.18
N VAL A 67 -2.30 12.03 -3.37
CA VAL A 67 -2.82 10.76 -3.92
C VAL A 67 -1.65 9.80 -4.05
N SER A 68 -1.77 8.63 -3.42
CA SER A 68 -0.75 7.58 -3.42
C SER A 68 -1.36 6.21 -3.69
N GLU A 69 -0.51 5.29 -4.13
CA GLU A 69 -0.82 3.87 -4.24
C GLU A 69 0.47 3.14 -3.85
N LEU A 70 0.57 2.85 -2.55
CA LEU A 70 1.73 2.26 -1.87
C LEU A 70 1.30 1.05 -1.02
N LEU A 71 0.13 0.49 -1.31
CA LEU A 71 -0.46 -0.59 -0.54
C LEU A 71 -0.06 -1.93 -1.13
N GLY A 72 0.45 -2.82 -0.28
CA GLY A 72 0.66 -4.21 -0.67
C GLY A 72 -0.59 -5.06 -0.46
N SER A 73 -0.48 -6.37 -0.74
CA SER A 73 -1.60 -7.32 -0.57
C SER A 73 -2.10 -7.46 0.88
N PHE A 74 -1.33 -6.96 1.85
CA PHE A 74 -1.67 -6.92 3.28
C PHE A 74 -1.83 -5.47 3.78
N GLY A 75 -2.03 -4.50 2.89
CA GLY A 75 -2.20 -3.09 3.23
C GLY A 75 -0.88 -2.40 3.47
N ASP A 76 -0.32 -2.54 4.67
CA ASP A 76 0.89 -1.82 5.12
C ASP A 76 2.22 -2.48 4.70
N ASN A 77 2.20 -3.69 4.12
CA ASN A 77 3.41 -4.48 3.85
C ASN A 77 4.34 -3.91 2.74
N GLU A 78 3.98 -2.80 2.11
CA GLU A 78 4.84 -2.01 1.22
C GLU A 78 5.29 -0.68 1.86
N LEU A 79 5.15 -0.55 3.19
CA LEU A 79 5.57 0.59 4.01
C LEU A 79 4.85 1.90 3.64
N SER A 80 3.56 1.80 3.27
CA SER A 80 2.71 2.97 3.07
C SER A 80 2.66 3.90 4.27
N PRO A 81 2.54 3.42 5.54
CA PRO A 81 2.51 4.31 6.69
C PRO A 81 3.75 5.20 6.78
N GLU A 82 4.95 4.60 6.74
CA GLU A 82 6.21 5.31 6.85
C GLU A 82 6.44 6.29 5.69
N CYS A 83 5.97 5.93 4.49
CA CYS A 83 6.09 6.80 3.33
C CYS A 83 5.16 8.01 3.43
N LEU A 84 3.92 7.82 3.87
CA LEU A 84 2.92 8.89 4.00
C LEU A 84 3.21 9.82 5.18
N ASP A 85 3.66 9.28 6.31
CA ASP A 85 4.17 10.08 7.44
C ASP A 85 5.35 10.97 6.99
N GLY A 86 6.25 10.40 6.17
CA GLY A 86 7.42 11.10 5.63
C GLY A 86 7.13 12.19 4.58
N VAL A 87 5.88 12.29 4.10
CA VAL A 87 5.46 13.36 3.17
C VAL A 87 4.32 14.22 3.70
N GLN A 88 3.89 13.98 4.92
CA GLN A 88 2.80 14.76 5.53
C GLN A 88 3.13 16.26 5.60
N HIS A 89 4.41 16.64 5.68
CA HIS A 89 4.84 18.04 5.62
C HIS A 89 4.47 18.75 4.32
N LEU A 90 4.28 18.00 3.23
CA LEU A 90 3.82 18.49 1.94
C LEU A 90 2.32 18.83 1.92
N LEU A 91 1.55 18.34 2.88
CA LEU A 91 0.10 18.52 2.94
C LEU A 91 -0.27 19.78 3.73
N LYS A 92 -1.26 20.54 3.26
CA LYS A 92 -1.88 21.62 4.04
C LYS A 92 -2.52 21.05 5.31
N GLU A 93 -2.71 21.88 6.34
CA GLU A 93 -3.39 21.46 7.58
C GLU A 93 -4.83 20.97 7.32
N THR A 94 -5.50 21.54 6.31
CA THR A 94 -6.84 21.12 5.85
C THR A 94 -6.81 20.10 4.72
N GLY A 95 -5.62 19.61 4.34
CA GLY A 95 -5.46 18.73 3.21
C GLY A 95 -5.92 17.31 3.50
N ILE A 96 -6.20 16.56 2.43
CA ILE A 96 -6.63 15.17 2.52
C ILE A 96 -5.61 14.22 1.90
N SER A 97 -5.45 13.04 2.50
CA SER A 97 -4.74 11.93 1.88
C SER A 97 -5.73 11.00 1.18
N ILE A 98 -5.36 10.52 0.00
CA ILE A 98 -6.00 9.40 -0.68
C ILE A 98 -4.92 8.32 -0.83
N PRO A 99 -5.04 7.19 -0.10
CA PRO A 99 -6.15 6.82 0.78
C PRO A 99 -6.16 7.56 2.12
N GLN A 100 -7.35 7.67 2.74
CA GLN A 100 -7.53 8.24 4.08
C GLN A 100 -7.27 7.23 5.19
N SER A 101 -7.55 5.95 4.92
CA SER A 101 -7.28 4.86 5.85
C SER A 101 -7.26 3.54 5.12
N TYR A 102 -6.59 2.56 5.70
CA TYR A 102 -6.68 1.17 5.26
C TYR A 102 -6.53 0.25 6.46
N THR A 103 -7.10 -0.94 6.34
CA THR A 103 -7.08 -1.97 7.38
C THR A 103 -6.65 -3.31 6.79
N SER A 104 -5.66 -3.96 7.40
CA SER A 104 -5.29 -5.33 7.09
C SER A 104 -6.23 -6.31 7.77
N TYR A 105 -6.39 -7.48 7.16
CA TYR A 105 -7.34 -8.51 7.58
C TYR A 105 -6.70 -9.88 7.48
N ILE A 106 -7.02 -10.75 8.43
CA ILE A 106 -6.41 -12.07 8.51
C ILE A 106 -7.44 -13.16 8.81
N SER A 107 -7.25 -14.34 8.21
CA SER A 107 -8.11 -15.51 8.43
C SER A 107 -7.29 -16.80 8.48
N PRO A 108 -7.49 -17.68 9.48
CA PRO A 108 -6.81 -18.97 9.53
C PRO A 108 -7.28 -19.89 8.40
N MET A 109 -6.33 -20.59 7.78
CA MET A 109 -6.62 -21.49 6.66
C MET A 109 -5.91 -22.84 6.79
N GLN A 110 -6.54 -23.84 6.19
CA GLN A 110 -5.98 -25.17 5.95
C GLN A 110 -5.66 -25.33 4.46
N SER A 111 -4.41 -25.68 4.15
CA SER A 111 -4.02 -26.14 2.82
C SER A 111 -2.71 -26.93 2.89
N SER A 112 -2.81 -28.25 2.87
CA SER A 112 -1.61 -29.11 2.81
C SER A 112 -0.86 -28.93 1.49
N LYS A 113 -1.56 -28.56 0.41
CA LYS A 113 -0.93 -28.21 -0.87
C LYS A 113 -0.02 -27.00 -0.72
N LEU A 114 -0.54 -25.87 -0.22
CA LEU A 114 0.29 -24.67 -0.04
C LEU A 114 1.40 -24.87 0.99
N HIS A 115 1.15 -25.63 2.05
CA HIS A 115 2.19 -25.97 3.02
C HIS A 115 3.36 -26.71 2.37
N ASN A 116 3.08 -27.69 1.50
CA ASN A 116 4.11 -28.40 0.74
C ASN A 116 4.81 -27.48 -0.27
N ASP A 117 4.08 -26.59 -0.95
CA ASP A 117 4.68 -25.62 -1.89
C ASP A 117 5.66 -24.68 -1.17
N VAL A 118 5.33 -24.24 0.04
CA VAL A 118 6.22 -23.44 0.90
C VAL A 118 7.43 -24.27 1.34
N ASN A 119 7.25 -25.55 1.69
CA ASN A 119 8.34 -26.47 2.03
C ASN A 119 9.36 -26.62 0.88
N GLU A 120 8.87 -26.62 -0.37
CA GLU A 120 9.71 -26.69 -1.57
C GLU A 120 10.51 -25.41 -1.83
N CYS A 121 10.18 -24.29 -1.19
CA CYS A 121 10.92 -23.02 -1.28
C CYS A 121 12.21 -22.99 -0.44
N THR A 122 12.77 -24.16 -0.09
CA THR A 122 13.98 -24.27 0.71
C THR A 122 15.20 -23.70 -0.03
N ASP A 123 15.97 -22.84 0.64
CA ASP A 123 17.21 -22.24 0.14
C ASP A 123 18.40 -22.75 0.97
N LYS A 124 19.39 -23.34 0.30
CA LYS A 124 20.59 -23.91 0.93
C LYS A 124 21.44 -22.88 1.69
N ASN A 125 21.30 -21.60 1.36
CA ASN A 125 22.05 -20.52 1.97
C ASN A 125 21.32 -19.86 3.16
N LYS A 126 20.12 -20.34 3.51
CA LYS A 126 19.28 -19.78 4.57
C LYS A 126 18.99 -20.82 5.65
N HIS A 127 18.44 -20.35 6.77
CA HIS A 127 17.95 -21.24 7.82
C HIS A 127 16.90 -22.22 7.24
N PRO A 128 16.91 -23.52 7.62
CA PRO A 128 16.00 -24.52 7.06
C PRO A 128 14.50 -24.23 7.22
N LEU A 129 14.11 -23.34 8.12
CA LEU A 129 12.71 -22.94 8.34
C LEU A 129 12.37 -21.54 7.82
N ALA A 130 13.32 -20.82 7.22
CA ALA A 130 13.13 -19.42 6.81
C ALA A 130 11.96 -19.22 5.82
N HIS A 131 11.65 -20.24 5.01
CA HIS A 131 10.53 -20.21 4.09
C HIS A 131 9.16 -20.20 4.79
N TYR A 132 9.05 -20.72 6.01
CA TYR A 132 7.81 -20.61 6.81
C TYR A 132 7.69 -19.27 7.55
N GLU A 133 8.79 -18.50 7.64
CA GLU A 133 8.84 -17.21 8.34
C GLU A 133 8.72 -16.01 7.39
N THR A 134 8.32 -16.26 6.14
CA THR A 134 8.18 -15.25 5.09
C THR A 134 6.75 -15.24 4.52
N PRO A 135 6.09 -14.08 4.35
CA PRO A 135 4.79 -14.02 3.69
C PRO A 135 4.92 -14.19 2.16
N TYR A 136 3.89 -14.74 1.53
CA TYR A 136 3.83 -14.96 0.08
C TYR A 136 2.58 -14.32 -0.52
N VAL A 137 2.74 -13.68 -1.68
CA VAL A 137 1.60 -13.27 -2.52
C VAL A 137 1.21 -14.46 -3.40
N VAL A 138 0.00 -14.98 -3.19
CA VAL A 138 -0.52 -16.15 -3.91
C VAL A 138 -2.02 -16.01 -4.15
N ASN A 139 -2.48 -16.47 -5.31
CA ASN A 139 -3.91 -16.64 -5.55
C ASN A 139 -4.39 -17.94 -4.86
N LEU A 140 -5.08 -17.80 -3.73
CA LEU A 140 -5.54 -18.93 -2.91
C LEU A 140 -6.64 -19.72 -3.64
N GLN A 141 -6.39 -20.99 -3.92
CA GLN A 141 -7.35 -21.87 -4.62
C GLN A 141 -7.74 -23.09 -3.79
N ASN A 142 -6.83 -24.06 -3.65
CA ASN A 142 -7.08 -25.29 -2.89
C ASN A 142 -6.87 -25.05 -1.39
N ILE A 143 -7.77 -24.27 -0.80
CA ILE A 143 -7.76 -23.90 0.61
C ILE A 143 -9.11 -24.23 1.27
N TYR A 144 -9.06 -24.39 2.59
CA TYR A 144 -10.25 -24.37 3.43
C TYR A 144 -10.10 -23.28 4.49
N THR A 145 -10.94 -22.25 4.41
CA THR A 145 -11.00 -21.17 5.41
C THR A 145 -11.60 -21.69 6.70
N LEU A 146 -10.86 -21.58 7.81
CA LEU A 146 -11.21 -22.20 9.08
C LEU A 146 -12.14 -21.33 9.94
N ALA A 147 -12.04 -20.01 9.81
CA ALA A 147 -12.89 -19.03 10.49
C ALA A 147 -13.05 -17.75 9.65
N PRO A 148 -14.11 -16.96 9.89
CA PRO A 148 -14.27 -15.66 9.24
C PRO A 148 -13.06 -14.76 9.42
N THR A 149 -12.75 -13.99 8.38
CA THR A 149 -11.69 -12.98 8.42
C THR A 149 -11.98 -11.93 9.49
N GLN A 150 -10.94 -11.53 10.22
CA GLN A 150 -10.99 -10.46 11.22
C GLN A 150 -10.01 -9.34 10.85
N SER A 151 -10.35 -8.10 11.20
CA SER A 151 -9.46 -6.94 11.06
C SER A 151 -8.23 -7.09 11.96
N LEU A 152 -7.09 -6.58 11.51
CA LEU A 152 -5.83 -6.65 12.22
C LEU A 152 -5.25 -5.25 12.49
N PHE A 153 -4.56 -4.63 11.53
CA PHE A 153 -3.93 -3.32 11.72
C PHE A 153 -4.59 -2.26 10.86
N THR A 154 -4.86 -1.09 11.46
CA THR A 154 -5.43 0.07 10.76
C THR A 154 -4.45 1.24 10.83
N PHE A 155 -4.32 1.95 9.70
CA PHE A 155 -3.55 3.19 9.58
C PHE A 155 -4.42 4.28 8.97
N ILE A 156 -4.22 5.53 9.41
CA ILE A 156 -5.02 6.70 9.04
C ILE A 156 -4.07 7.80 8.56
N HIS A 157 -4.47 8.50 7.50
CA HIS A 157 -3.68 9.54 6.82
C HIS A 157 -4.54 10.80 6.58
N PRO A 158 -4.08 12.01 6.96
CA PRO A 158 -2.84 12.28 7.68
C PRO A 158 -2.87 11.74 9.13
N ASN A 159 -1.71 11.32 9.62
CA ASN A 159 -1.51 10.92 11.00
C ASN A 159 -1.25 12.15 11.88
N LEU A 160 -2.21 12.50 12.72
CA LEU A 160 -2.16 13.71 13.54
C LEU A 160 -1.68 13.46 14.99
N ASP A 161 -1.17 12.26 15.27
CA ASP A 161 -0.63 11.93 16.58
C ASP A 161 0.62 12.78 16.89
N GLU A 162 0.77 13.22 18.14
CA GLU A 162 1.94 14.01 18.57
C GLU A 162 3.27 13.26 18.37
N VAL A 163 3.23 11.93 18.53
CA VAL A 163 4.35 11.03 18.28
C VAL A 163 3.89 9.92 17.35
N ILE A 164 4.41 9.93 16.13
CA ILE A 164 4.15 8.92 15.12
C ILE A 164 4.91 7.64 15.50
N ASP A 165 4.16 6.59 15.86
CA ASP A 165 4.68 5.22 16.04
C ASP A 165 3.83 4.26 15.22
N ASN A 166 4.45 3.59 14.24
CA ASN A 166 3.76 2.63 13.35
C ASN A 166 3.82 1.18 13.86
N ARG A 167 4.49 0.90 14.98
CA ARG A 167 4.52 -0.45 15.55
C ARG A 167 3.13 -0.84 16.06
N ARG A 168 2.73 -2.08 15.78
CA ARG A 168 1.43 -2.63 16.21
C ARG A 168 1.61 -4.00 16.85
N SER A 169 0.72 -4.35 17.77
CA SER A 169 0.65 -5.67 18.40
C SER A 169 -0.81 -5.97 18.71
N GLU A 170 -1.32 -7.06 18.17
CA GLU A 170 -2.72 -7.44 18.29
C GLU A 170 -2.88 -8.92 18.63
N LYS A 171 -3.98 -9.26 19.30
CA LYS A 171 -4.36 -10.63 19.63
C LYS A 171 -5.77 -10.92 19.15
N LEU A 172 -5.88 -11.81 18.18
CA LEU A 172 -7.16 -12.27 17.63
C LEU A 172 -7.52 -13.66 18.17
N ASN A 173 -8.82 -13.94 18.28
CA ASN A 173 -9.34 -15.25 18.64
C ASN A 173 -10.28 -15.73 17.54
N PHE A 174 -10.00 -16.90 16.97
CA PHE A 174 -10.80 -17.51 15.92
C PHE A 174 -11.49 -18.77 16.46
N GLU A 175 -12.82 -18.80 16.40
CA GLU A 175 -13.61 -19.97 16.77
C GLU A 175 -13.66 -20.98 15.61
N ILE A 176 -13.11 -22.17 15.82
CA ILE A 176 -13.04 -23.23 14.82
C ILE A 176 -14.12 -24.29 15.11
N LYS A 177 -15.06 -24.46 14.16
CA LYS A 177 -16.24 -25.31 14.36
C LYS A 177 -16.07 -26.77 13.93
N LYS A 178 -14.95 -27.12 13.29
CA LYS A 178 -14.70 -28.45 12.72
C LYS A 178 -13.28 -28.90 13.02
N ASN A 179 -13.07 -30.22 13.04
CA ASN A 179 -11.73 -30.79 13.09
C ASN A 179 -10.95 -30.39 11.82
N CYS A 180 -9.77 -29.81 12.01
CA CYS A 180 -8.94 -29.28 10.93
C CYS A 180 -7.46 -29.24 11.33
N ILE A 181 -6.60 -28.94 10.36
CA ILE A 181 -5.17 -28.67 10.55
C ILE A 181 -4.89 -27.25 10.05
N LEU A 182 -4.46 -26.36 10.96
CA LEU A 182 -4.01 -25.02 10.60
C LEU A 182 -2.67 -25.12 9.86
N HIS A 183 -2.59 -24.57 8.66
CA HIS A 183 -1.35 -24.51 7.88
C HIS A 183 -0.81 -23.08 7.72
N GLY A 184 -1.63 -22.07 7.95
CA GLY A 184 -1.22 -20.68 7.87
C GLY A 184 -2.41 -19.73 7.95
N PHE A 185 -2.15 -18.46 7.66
CA PHE A 185 -3.15 -17.41 7.64
C PHE A 185 -3.18 -16.74 6.27
N ALA A 186 -4.38 -16.53 5.74
CA ALA A 186 -4.62 -15.72 4.56
C ALA A 186 -4.70 -14.24 4.97
N GLY A 187 -3.98 -13.38 4.25
CA GLY A 187 -3.96 -11.94 4.46
C GLY A 187 -4.69 -11.18 3.36
N PHE A 188 -5.40 -10.12 3.75
CA PHE A 188 -6.15 -9.24 2.86
C PHE A 188 -6.05 -7.79 3.38
N PHE A 189 -6.62 -6.84 2.64
CA PHE A 189 -6.82 -5.47 3.12
C PHE A 189 -8.11 -4.85 2.58
N SER A 190 -8.57 -3.78 3.22
CA SER A 190 -9.56 -2.84 2.69
C SER A 190 -9.03 -1.41 2.77
N CYS A 191 -9.46 -0.56 1.85
CA CYS A 191 -9.01 0.82 1.71
C CYS A 191 -10.17 1.69 1.19
#